data_AF-A0A5E4NQP6-F1
#
_entry.id   AF-A0A5E4NQP6-F1
#
_cell.length_a   1.000
_cell.length_b   1.000
_cell.length_c   1.000
_cell.angle_alpha   90.00
_cell.angle_beta   90.00
_cell.angle_gamma   90.00
#
_symmetry.space_group_name_H-M   'P 1'
#
loop_
_entity.id
_entity.type
_entity.pdbx_description
1 polymer ?
#
loop_
_entity_poly.entity_id
_entity_poly.type
_entity_poly.pdbx_seq_one_letter_code
_entity_poly.pdbx_strand_id
1 'polypeptide(L)'
;MIHVTCAVHGLQRACEEVRGQFGTIDRIILNVKKCFKKAPSRVQIFKTHAPNIALPPEPVITRWGTWLNSSIYYCEYYKEICEIVEILDLEDASSIKIVKKNLIKKCVKSNLV
;
A
#
# COMPACT_ATOMS: atom_id res chain seq x y z
N MET A 1 -5.01 13.89 -38.59
CA MET A 1 -3.99 13.50 -37.60
C MET A 1 -4.47 12.21 -36.94
N ILE A 2 -3.80 11.08 -37.20
CA ILE A 2 -4.20 9.78 -36.60
C ILE A 2 -3.43 9.65 -35.29
N HIS A 3 -4.14 9.59 -34.17
CA HIS A 3 -3.54 9.28 -32.87
C HIS A 3 -3.46 7.76 -32.71
N VAL A 4 -2.24 7.21 -32.73
CA VAL A 4 -1.99 5.82 -32.36
C VAL A 4 -1.58 5.80 -30.89
N THR A 5 -2.41 5.23 -30.03
CA THR A 5 -2.03 5.00 -28.63
C THR A 5 -1.15 3.76 -28.56
N CYS A 6 0.06 3.92 -28.02
CA CYS A 6 0.92 2.79 -27.72
C CYS A 6 0.18 1.82 -26.77
N ALA A 7 0.22 0.52 -27.04
CA ALA A 7 -0.47 -0.50 -26.22
C ALA A 7 -0.12 -0.38 -24.73
N VAL A 8 1.13 -0.04 -24.46
CA VAL A 8 1.67 0.29 -23.16
C VAL A 8 0.93 1.45 -22.47
N HIS A 9 0.64 2.52 -23.20
CA HIS A 9 -0.11 3.66 -22.67
C HIS A 9 -1.55 3.26 -22.38
N GLY A 10 -2.15 2.41 -23.22
CA GLY A 10 -3.45 1.80 -22.96
C GLY A 10 -3.46 0.99 -21.66
N LEU A 11 -2.44 0.15 -21.44
CA LEU A 11 -2.29 -0.64 -20.22
C LEU A 11 -2.16 0.25 -18.98
N GLN A 12 -1.35 1.31 -19.03
CA GLN A 12 -1.22 2.23 -17.90
C GLN A 12 -2.55 2.89 -17.55
N ARG A 13 -3.33 3.32 -18.55
CA ARG A 13 -4.66 3.89 -18.31
C ARG A 13 -5.61 2.90 -17.67
N ALA A 14 -5.59 1.64 -18.12
CA ALA A 14 -6.40 0.59 -17.50
C ALA A 14 -6.01 0.34 -16.03
N CYS A 15 -4.71 0.31 -15.72
CA CYS A 15 -4.24 0.18 -14.33
C CYS A 15 -4.65 1.38 -13.46
N GLU A 16 -4.56 2.60 -13.98
CA GLU A 16 -4.99 3.80 -13.25
C GLU A 16 -6.51 3.83 -13.03
N GLU A 17 -7.30 3.36 -14.00
CA GLU A 17 -8.75 3.24 -13.85
C GLU A 17 -9.12 2.26 -12.74
N VAL A 18 -8.49 1.06 -12.74
CA VAL A 18 -8.65 0.09 -11.66
C VAL A 18 -8.26 0.70 -10.32
N ARG A 19 -7.10 1.36 -10.23
CA ARG A 19 -6.66 2.05 -9.00
C ARG A 19 -7.69 3.08 -8.53
N GLY A 20 -8.29 3.84 -9.45
CA GLY A 20 -9.34 4.81 -9.18
C GLY A 20 -10.58 4.21 -8.51
N GLN A 21 -10.95 2.98 -8.89
CA GLN A 21 -12.06 2.25 -8.28
C GLN A 21 -11.77 1.81 -6.83
N PHE A 22 -10.49 1.62 -6.48
CA PHE A 22 -10.05 1.15 -5.16
C PHE A 22 -9.41 2.25 -4.30
N GLY A 23 -9.99 3.45 -4.25
CA GLY A 23 -9.44 4.61 -3.53
C GLY A 23 -9.16 4.39 -2.03
N THR A 24 -9.90 3.50 -1.35
CA THR A 24 -9.60 3.15 0.05
C THR A 24 -8.30 2.34 0.17
N ILE A 25 -8.09 1.38 -0.72
CA ILE A 25 -6.88 0.55 -0.76
C ILE A 25 -5.68 1.40 -1.14
N ASP A 26 -5.81 2.24 -2.17
CA ASP A 26 -4.77 3.20 -2.57
C ASP A 26 -4.32 4.07 -1.39
N ARG A 27 -5.28 4.58 -0.61
CA ARG A 27 -4.98 5.36 0.59
C ARG A 27 -4.26 4.55 1.66
N ILE A 28 -4.58 3.27 1.85
CA ILE A 28 -3.88 2.40 2.81
C ILE A 28 -2.44 2.18 2.34
N ILE A 29 -2.25 1.73 1.09
CA ILE A 29 -0.93 1.49 0.49
C ILE A 29 -0.03 2.72 0.66
N LEU A 30 -0.56 3.91 0.34
CA LEU A 30 0.19 5.16 0.44
C LEU A 30 0.56 5.53 1.88
N ASN A 31 -0.31 5.28 2.86
CA ASN A 31 -0.06 5.69 4.26
C ASN A 31 0.73 4.66 5.06
N VAL A 32 0.54 3.36 4.84
CA VAL A 32 1.35 2.32 5.51
C VAL A 32 2.82 2.51 5.15
N LYS A 33 3.12 2.75 3.88
CA LYS A 33 4.49 3.07 3.45
C LYS A 33 5.04 4.34 4.10
N LYS A 34 4.21 5.38 4.35
CA LYS A 34 4.64 6.57 5.10
C LYS A 34 4.96 6.26 6.55
N CYS A 35 4.33 5.26 7.15
CA CYS A 35 4.71 4.79 8.49
C CYS A 35 6.18 4.35 8.51
N PHE A 36 6.72 3.72 7.47
CA PHE A 36 8.11 3.23 7.52
C PHE A 36 9.13 4.16 6.86
N LYS A 37 8.68 5.17 6.09
CA LYS A 37 9.57 6.10 5.39
C LYS A 37 10.33 6.99 6.36
N LYS A 38 11.67 6.98 6.28
CA LYS A 38 12.59 7.77 7.13
C LYS A 38 12.41 7.55 8.64
N ALA A 39 11.99 6.36 9.04
CA ALA A 39 11.79 6.02 10.45
C ALA A 39 12.49 4.72 10.83
N PRO A 40 13.79 4.77 11.14
CA PRO A 40 14.59 3.59 11.46
C PRO A 40 14.03 2.76 12.61
N SER A 41 13.49 3.40 13.65
CA SER A 41 12.87 2.71 14.79
C SER A 41 11.68 1.84 14.36
N ARG A 42 10.78 2.38 13.53
CA ARG A 42 9.61 1.65 13.02
C ARG A 42 9.99 0.57 12.02
N VAL A 43 11.02 0.81 11.21
CA VAL A 43 11.60 -0.22 10.33
C VAL A 43 12.20 -1.36 11.16
N GLN A 44 12.84 -1.05 12.30
CA GLN A 44 13.37 -2.08 13.18
C GLN A 44 12.25 -2.91 13.79
N ILE A 45 11.16 -2.28 14.27
CA ILE A 45 9.96 -2.99 14.76
C ILE A 45 9.43 -3.94 13.67
N PHE A 46 9.30 -3.45 12.44
CA PHE A 46 8.85 -4.26 11.30
C PHE A 46 9.73 -5.48 11.10
N LYS A 47 11.06 -5.29 11.00
CA LYS A 47 12.01 -6.39 10.76
C LYS A 47 12.11 -7.37 11.92
N THR A 48 11.84 -6.94 13.16
CA THR A 48 11.79 -7.83 14.31
C THR A 48 10.54 -8.71 14.28
N HIS A 49 9.38 -8.14 13.94
CA HIS A 49 8.10 -8.88 13.90
C HIS A 49 7.96 -9.76 12.65
N ALA A 50 8.47 -9.28 11.52
CA ALA A 50 8.38 -9.94 10.22
C ALA A 50 9.74 -9.94 9.49
N PRO A 51 10.74 -10.71 9.97
CA PRO A 51 12.11 -10.68 9.45
C PRO A 51 12.23 -11.13 8.00
N ASN A 52 11.33 -12.01 7.54
CA ASN A 52 11.34 -12.58 6.19
C ASN A 52 10.46 -11.81 5.20
N ILE A 53 9.77 -10.77 5.65
CA ILE A 53 8.87 -9.98 4.81
C ILE A 53 9.59 -8.70 4.40
N ALA A 54 9.56 -8.37 3.11
CA ALA A 54 10.12 -7.12 2.62
C ALA A 54 9.32 -5.93 3.18
N LEU A 55 9.96 -4.76 3.32
CA LEU A 55 9.20 -3.55 3.67
C LEU A 55 8.16 -3.23 2.59
N PRO A 56 7.04 -2.59 2.96
CA PRO A 56 5.98 -2.31 2.00
C PRO A 56 6.50 -1.53 0.78
N PRO A 57 6.21 -2.00 -0.45
CA PRO A 57 6.73 -1.39 -1.66
C PRO A 57 6.16 0.03 -1.88
N GLU A 58 6.94 0.88 -2.54
CA GLU A 58 6.51 2.20 -2.96
C GLU A 58 5.92 2.13 -4.38
N PRO A 59 4.60 2.33 -4.57
CA PRO A 59 4.06 2.49 -5.90
C PRO A 59 4.66 3.76 -6.52
N VAL A 60 5.20 3.61 -7.73
CA VAL A 60 5.77 4.71 -8.51
C VAL A 60 4.74 5.10 -9.55
N ILE A 61 4.14 6.27 -9.40
CA ILE A 61 3.02 6.76 -10.25
C ILE A 61 3.36 6.68 -11.75
N THR A 62 4.62 6.93 -12.11
CA THR A 62 5.07 6.93 -13.50
C THR A 62 5.48 5.55 -14.04
N ARG A 63 5.50 4.50 -13.20
CA ARG A 63 5.92 3.14 -13.56
C ARG A 63 4.76 2.15 -13.44
N TRP A 64 4.47 1.50 -14.56
CA TRP A 64 3.34 0.61 -14.74
C TRP A 64 3.36 -0.55 -13.75
N GLY A 65 2.18 -0.96 -13.30
CA GLY A 65 2.01 -2.16 -12.46
C GLY A 65 2.60 -2.06 -11.05
N THR A 66 3.30 -0.99 -10.68
CA THR A 66 3.88 -0.85 -9.33
C THR A 66 2.80 -0.76 -8.26
N TRP A 67 1.66 -0.13 -8.57
CA TRP A 67 0.49 -0.16 -7.70
C TRP A 67 -0.09 -1.57 -7.58
N LEU A 68 -0.22 -2.30 -8.68
CA LEU A 68 -0.74 -3.68 -8.66
C LEU A 68 0.17 -4.61 -7.86
N ASN A 69 1.49 -4.54 -8.05
CA ASN A 69 2.46 -5.29 -7.25
C ASN A 69 2.38 -4.93 -5.77
N SER A 70 2.16 -3.64 -5.47
CA SER A 70 1.92 -3.21 -4.09
C SER A 70 0.63 -3.84 -3.54
N SER A 71 -0.47 -3.79 -4.29
CA SER A 71 -1.73 -4.40 -3.90
C SER A 71 -1.58 -5.90 -3.63
N ILE A 72 -0.89 -6.63 -4.50
CA ILE A 72 -0.59 -8.08 -4.32
C ILE A 72 0.20 -8.31 -3.03
N TYR A 73 1.24 -7.51 -2.76
CA TYR A 73 1.99 -7.59 -1.50
C TYR A 73 1.07 -7.42 -0.28
N TYR A 74 0.12 -6.48 -0.31
CA TYR A 74 -0.81 -6.29 0.80
C TYR A 74 -1.86 -7.38 0.91
N CYS A 75 -2.24 -8.03 -0.20
CA CYS A 75 -3.09 -9.22 -0.17
C CYS A 75 -2.37 -10.38 0.54
N GLU A 76 -1.09 -10.58 0.22
CA GLU A 76 -0.29 -11.68 0.76
C GLU A 76 0.04 -11.51 2.25
N TYR A 77 0.44 -10.29 2.67
CA TYR A 77 0.91 -10.01 4.03
C TYR A 77 -0.06 -9.17 4.86
N TYR A 78 -1.35 -9.21 4.53
CA TYR A 78 -2.37 -8.37 5.17
C TYR A 78 -2.35 -8.48 6.70
N LYS A 79 -2.23 -9.71 7.21
CA LYS A 79 -2.34 -10.00 8.64
C LYS A 79 -1.14 -9.45 9.39
N GLU A 80 0.06 -9.69 8.88
CA GLU A 80 1.33 -9.25 9.44
C GLU A 80 1.41 -7.72 9.44
N ILE A 81 0.95 -7.08 8.36
CA ILE A 81 0.85 -5.61 8.30
C ILE A 81 -0.13 -5.08 9.35
N CYS A 82 -1.28 -5.72 9.55
CA CYS A 82 -2.22 -5.32 10.60
C CYS A 82 -1.60 -5.41 11.99
N GLU A 83 -0.92 -6.51 12.30
CA GLU A 83 -0.26 -6.73 13.59
C GLU A 83 0.85 -5.69 13.84
N ILE A 84 1.71 -5.44 12.84
CA ILE A 84 2.79 -4.46 12.96
C ILE A 84 2.23 -3.07 13.17
N VAL A 85 1.22 -2.68 12.38
CA VAL A 85 0.57 -1.37 12.53
C VAL A 85 -0.01 -1.23 13.93
N GLU A 86 -0.58 -2.29 14.52
CA GLU A 86 -1.16 -2.22 15.85
C GLU A 86 -0.13 -1.90 16.94
N ILE A 87 1.08 -2.44 16.81
CA ILE A 87 2.21 -2.17 17.71
C ILE A 87 2.68 -0.70 17.62
N LEU A 88 2.49 -0.04 16.48
CA LEU A 88 2.93 1.35 16.31
C LEU A 88 2.12 2.33 17.16
N ASP A 89 2.82 3.29 17.77
CA ASP A 89 2.20 4.36 18.55
C ASP A 89 1.34 5.26 17.64
N LEU A 90 0.10 5.48 18.06
CA LEU A 90 -0.86 6.36 17.38
C LEU A 90 -0.36 7.81 17.33
N GLU A 91 0.37 8.27 18.34
CA GLU A 91 0.78 9.68 18.46
C GLU A 91 2.08 9.99 17.69
N ASP A 92 2.83 8.97 17.27
CA ASP A 92 4.14 9.11 16.63
C ASP A 92 4.06 9.64 15.18
N ALA A 93 2.98 9.35 14.45
CA ALA A 93 2.77 9.94 13.12
C ALA A 93 1.29 9.99 12.69
N SER A 94 0.92 11.06 11.97
CA SER A 94 -0.41 11.20 11.35
C SER A 94 -0.74 10.07 10.37
N SER A 95 0.28 9.51 9.69
CA SER A 95 0.12 8.34 8.82
C SER A 95 -0.36 7.12 9.58
N ILE A 96 0.12 6.87 10.80
CA ILE A 96 -0.30 5.74 11.64
C ILE A 96 -1.76 5.88 12.04
N LYS A 97 -2.20 7.09 12.45
CA LYS A 97 -3.61 7.38 12.75
C LYS A 97 -4.52 7.08 11.56
N ILE A 98 -4.11 7.50 10.36
CA ILE A 98 -4.86 7.25 9.13
C ILE A 98 -4.94 5.76 8.83
N VAL A 99 -3.82 5.04 8.94
CA VAL A 99 -3.76 3.61 8.63
C VAL A 99 -4.60 2.79 9.60
N LYS A 100 -4.45 2.99 10.92
CA LYS A 100 -5.25 2.31 11.95
C LYS A 100 -6.75 2.51 11.72
N LYS A 101 -7.18 3.76 11.44
CA LYS A 101 -8.59 4.07 11.13
C LYS A 101 -9.12 3.37 9.87
N ASN A 102 -8.28 3.15 8.87
CA ASN A 102 -8.72 2.57 7.59
C ASN A 102 -8.60 1.05 7.55
N LEU A 103 -7.61 0.44 8.20
CA LEU A 103 -7.43 -1.03 8.26
C LEU A 103 -8.54 -1.74 9.03
N ILE A 104 -9.16 -1.09 10.03
CA ILE A 104 -10.26 -1.67 10.82
C ILE A 104 -11.56 -1.83 10.00
N LYS A 105 -11.66 -1.19 8.82
CA LYS A 105 -12.87 -1.29 8.01
C LYS A 105 -13.00 -2.69 7.40
N LYS A 106 -14.10 -3.39 7.73
CA LYS A 106 -14.49 -4.71 7.20
C LYS A 106 -14.37 -4.82 5.67
N CYS A 107 -14.63 -3.70 4.97
CA CYS A 107 -14.53 -3.56 3.51
C CYS A 107 -13.10 -3.73 2.95
N VAL A 108 -12.05 -3.49 3.74
CA VAL A 108 -10.65 -3.63 3.29
C VAL A 108 -10.28 -5.10 3.13
N LYS A 109 -10.69 -5.95 4.09
CA LYS A 109 -10.44 -7.39 4.01
C LYS A 109 -11.09 -8.00 2.77
N SER A 110 -12.35 -7.64 2.47
CA SER A 110 -13.09 -8.17 1.31
C SER A 110 -12.65 -7.63 -0.05
N ASN A 111 -11.85 -6.56 -0.09
CA ASN A 111 -11.28 -6.01 -1.34
C ASN A 111 -9.81 -6.41 -1.56
N LEU A 112 -9.21 -7.08 -0.56
CA LEU A 112 -7.84 -7.60 -0.63
C LEU A 112 -7.81 -9.14 -0.57
N VAL A 113 -8.89 -9.79 -0.13
CA VAL A 113 -9.04 -11.25 0.06
C VAL A 113 -10.34 -11.71 -0.57
#